data_AF-A0A7X6ZPK3-F1
#
_entry.id   AF-A0A7X6ZPK3-F1
#
_cell.length_a   1.000
_cell.length_b   1.000
_cell.length_c   1.000
_cell.angle_alpha   90.00
_cell.angle_beta   90.00
_cell.angle_gamma   90.00
#
_symmetry.space_group_name_H-M   'P 1'
#
loop_
_entity.id
_entity.type
_entity.pdbx_description
1 polymer ?
#
loop_
_entity_poly.entity_id
_entity_poly.type
_entity_poly.pdbx_seq_one_letter_code
_entity_poly.pdbx_strand_id
1 'polypeptide(L)'
;MIVQSTLSLRKIKRLPAVINAMPAYTIDKRTPNYLTGEVLLGLKKGYSIDDVRYIFKNKAVVKTEGKYDDYVLHVKDWENIFDLSHTLYHNEKVSYCHPNMTADLVLH
;
A
#
# COMPACT_ATOMS: atom_id res chain seq x y z
N MET A 1 11.47 -14.89 -18.94
CA MET A 1 12.82 -15.22 -18.46
C MET A 1 12.93 -14.69 -17.03
N ILE A 2 12.83 -15.57 -16.02
CA ILE A 2 13.08 -15.20 -14.63
C ILE A 2 14.59 -15.26 -14.46
N VAL A 3 15.25 -14.10 -14.36
CA VAL A 3 16.69 -14.04 -14.10
C VAL A 3 16.90 -14.40 -12.63
N GLN A 4 17.49 -15.57 -12.36
CA GLN A 4 18.00 -15.90 -11.03
C GLN A 4 19.28 -15.08 -10.79
N SER A 5 19.09 -13.89 -10.25
CA SER A 5 20.17 -13.02 -9.79
C SER A 5 20.61 -13.40 -8.38
N THR A 6 21.92 -13.49 -8.15
CA THR A 6 22.54 -13.66 -6.82
C THR A 6 22.61 -12.35 -6.01
N LEU A 7 22.16 -11.23 -6.57
CA LEU A 7 22.08 -9.96 -5.84
C LEU A 7 20.83 -9.91 -4.97
N SER A 8 21.04 -9.78 -3.66
CA SER A 8 19.98 -9.44 -2.70
C SER A 8 19.33 -8.10 -3.07
N LEU A 9 18.02 -7.97 -2.89
CA LEU A 9 17.27 -6.71 -3.01
C LEU A 9 17.96 -5.52 -2.33
N ARG A 10 18.56 -5.74 -1.15
CA ARG A 10 19.31 -4.73 -0.40
C ARG A 10 20.51 -4.14 -1.16
N LYS A 11 21.19 -4.95 -1.98
CA LYS A 11 22.32 -4.50 -2.81
C LYS A 11 21.81 -3.69 -4.01
N ILE A 12 20.71 -4.13 -4.62
CA ILE A 12 20.10 -3.44 -5.78
C ILE A 12 19.62 -2.04 -5.38
N LYS A 13 18.92 -1.91 -4.24
CA LYS A 13 18.46 -0.61 -3.70
C LYS A 13 19.58 0.40 -3.41
N ARG A 14 20.85 -0.04 -3.35
CA ARG A 14 22.03 0.79 -3.07
C ARG A 14 22.80 1.21 -4.32
N LEU A 15 22.42 0.72 -5.50
CA LEU A 15 23.07 1.11 -6.74
C LEU A 15 22.71 2.57 -7.07
N PRO A 16 23.69 3.43 -7.42
CA PRO A 16 23.44 4.85 -7.70
C PRO A 16 22.44 5.10 -8.85
N ALA A 17 22.36 4.17 -9.81
CA ALA A 17 21.45 4.24 -10.95
C ALA A 17 20.00 3.86 -10.60
N VAL A 18 19.75 3.27 -9.43
CA VAL A 18 18.40 2.90 -8.99
C VAL A 18 17.78 4.08 -8.27
N ILE A 19 16.93 4.81 -8.98
CA ILE A 19 16.19 5.97 -8.45
C ILE A 19 15.10 5.50 -7.47
N ASN A 20 14.39 4.43 -7.81
CA ASN A 20 13.38 3.84 -6.95
C ASN A 20 13.23 2.34 -7.23
N ALA A 21 12.92 1.54 -6.21
CA ALA A 21 12.72 0.10 -6.34
C ALA A 21 11.56 -0.35 -5.47
N MET A 22 10.52 -0.87 -6.12
CA MET A 22 9.31 -1.35 -5.47
C MET A 22 9.12 -2.85 -5.69
N PRO A 23 8.56 -3.58 -4.70
CA PRO A 23 8.15 -4.96 -4.91
C PRO A 23 6.98 -5.03 -5.89
N ALA A 24 7.01 -6.04 -6.77
CA ALA A 24 5.90 -6.40 -7.64
C ALA A 24 5.29 -7.72 -7.14
N TYR A 25 3.96 -7.78 -7.10
CA TYR A 25 3.20 -8.93 -6.63
C TYR A 25 2.42 -9.54 -7.78
N THR A 26 2.31 -10.87 -7.83
CA THR A 26 1.49 -11.54 -8.84
C THR A 26 0.54 -12.51 -8.16
N ILE A 27 -0.73 -12.43 -8.54
CA ILE A 27 -1.79 -13.33 -8.06
C ILE A 27 -2.03 -14.44 -9.10
N ASP A 28 -1.88 -14.11 -10.39
CA ASP A 28 -2.12 -14.99 -11.54
C ASP A 28 -0.85 -15.60 -12.14
N LYS A 29 0.33 -15.32 -11.56
CA LYS A 29 1.68 -15.66 -12.06
C LYS A 29 2.03 -15.04 -13.43
N ARG A 30 1.23 -14.10 -13.94
CA ARG A 30 1.38 -13.52 -15.29
C ARG A 30 1.51 -12.01 -15.25
N THR A 31 0.64 -11.35 -14.50
CA THR A 31 0.53 -9.90 -14.47
C THR A 31 1.13 -9.38 -13.16
N PRO A 32 2.18 -8.55 -13.22
CA PRO A 32 2.69 -7.88 -12.03
C PRO A 32 1.72 -6.78 -11.60
N ASN A 33 1.40 -6.76 -10.32
CA ASN A 33 0.68 -5.70 -9.63
C ASN A 33 1.70 -4.91 -8.84
N TYR A 34 1.65 -3.60 -8.98
CA TYR A 34 2.58 -2.69 -8.35
C TYR A 34 1.84 -1.88 -7.30
N LEU A 35 2.36 -1.87 -6.08
CA LEU A 35 1.80 -1.05 -5.02
C LEU A 35 2.14 0.43 -5.28
N THR A 36 1.22 1.32 -4.95
CA THR A 36 1.48 2.77 -4.97
C THR A 36 2.02 3.29 -3.63
N GLY A 37 2.12 2.43 -2.61
CA GLY A 37 2.39 2.83 -1.23
C GLY A 37 1.17 3.38 -0.49
N GLU A 38 -0.02 3.25 -1.08
CA GLU A 38 -1.26 3.74 -0.50
C GLU A 38 -2.18 2.59 -0.11
N VAL A 39 -3.01 2.83 0.90
CA VAL A 39 -4.13 1.98 1.28
C VAL A 39 -5.41 2.78 1.08
N LEU A 40 -6.35 2.21 0.34
CA LEU A 40 -7.70 2.73 0.21
C LEU A 40 -8.52 2.19 1.39
N LEU A 41 -9.18 3.09 2.11
CA LEU A 41 -9.90 2.80 3.34
C LEU A 41 -11.29 3.42 3.27
N GLY A 42 -12.33 2.60 3.30
CA GLY A 42 -13.70 3.06 3.53
C GLY A 42 -14.14 2.72 4.94
N LEU A 43 -14.76 3.68 5.61
CA LEU A 43 -15.40 3.44 6.90
C LEU A 43 -16.87 3.07 6.70
N LYS A 44 -17.47 2.44 7.72
CA LYS A 44 -18.91 2.29 7.78
C LYS A 44 -19.54 3.64 8.12
N LYS A 45 -20.77 3.85 7.64
CA LYS A 45 -21.52 5.09 7.86
C LYS A 45 -21.55 5.48 9.34
N GLY A 46 -21.21 6.73 9.63
CA GLY A 46 -21.25 7.30 10.97
C GLY A 46 -19.95 7.16 11.77
N TYR A 47 -18.91 6.54 11.19
CA TYR A 47 -17.56 6.54 11.75
C TYR A 47 -16.65 7.53 11.01
N SER A 48 -15.65 8.02 11.71
CA SER A 48 -14.66 8.98 11.21
C SER A 48 -13.26 8.37 11.17
N ILE A 49 -12.33 8.98 10.45
CA ILE A 49 -10.94 8.51 10.42
C ILE A 49 -10.29 8.45 11.80
N ASP A 50 -10.70 9.33 12.72
CA ASP A 50 -10.16 9.37 14.07
C ASP A 50 -10.56 8.13 14.89
N ASP A 51 -11.69 7.50 14.57
CA ASP A 51 -12.15 6.26 15.20
C ASP A 51 -11.21 5.07 14.99
N VAL A 52 -10.40 5.12 13.92
CA VAL A 52 -9.47 4.06 13.52
C VAL A 52 -8.02 4.53 13.47
N ARG A 53 -7.74 5.82 13.72
CA ARG A 53 -6.40 6.42 13.67
C ARG A 53 -5.39 5.72 14.56
N TYR A 54 -5.82 5.19 15.70
CA TYR A 54 -4.95 4.45 16.63
C TYR A 54 -4.28 3.22 15.99
N ILE A 55 -4.90 2.63 14.96
CA ILE A 55 -4.39 1.43 14.25
C ILE A 55 -3.18 1.80 13.37
N PHE A 56 -3.22 2.96 12.72
CA PHE A 56 -2.26 3.33 11.68
C PHE A 56 -1.35 4.51 12.02
N LYS A 57 -1.57 5.24 13.14
CA LYS A 57 -0.87 6.52 13.47
C LYS A 57 0.66 6.54 13.28
N ASN A 58 1.33 5.40 13.51
CA ASN A 58 2.77 5.29 13.36
C ASN A 58 3.21 4.66 12.03
N LYS A 59 2.27 4.04 11.30
CA LYS A 59 2.50 3.23 10.09
C LYS A 59 2.13 3.98 8.80
N ALA A 60 1.15 4.87 8.87
CA ALA A 60 0.65 5.62 7.71
C ALA A 60 0.19 7.02 8.12
N VAL A 61 -0.04 7.87 7.12
CA VAL A 61 -0.63 9.20 7.27
C VAL A 61 -1.82 9.33 6.32
N VAL A 62 -2.82 10.12 6.69
CA VAL A 62 -3.94 10.43 5.79
C VAL A 62 -3.41 11.35 4.69
N LYS A 63 -3.53 10.91 3.43
CA LYS A 63 -3.12 11.67 2.25
C LYS A 63 -4.29 12.46 1.68
N THR A 64 -5.45 11.81 1.59
CA THR A 64 -6.67 12.41 1.04
C THR A 64 -7.87 11.94 1.84
N GLU A 65 -8.76 12.87 2.16
CA GLU A 65 -10.12 12.58 2.62
C GLU A 65 -11.03 12.66 1.40
N GLY A 66 -11.58 11.51 1.00
CA GLY A 66 -12.52 11.39 -0.11
C GLY A 66 -13.93 11.86 0.29
N LYS A 67 -14.87 11.73 -0.65
CA LYS A 67 -16.29 11.92 -0.34
C LYS A 67 -16.81 10.64 0.35
N TYR A 68 -17.78 10.77 1.25
CA TYR A 68 -18.54 9.64 1.82
C TYR A 68 -17.70 8.61 2.60
N ASP A 69 -16.93 9.05 3.61
CA ASP A 69 -16.20 8.18 4.54
C ASP A 69 -15.07 7.33 3.91
N ASP A 70 -14.63 7.73 2.71
CA ASP A 70 -13.50 7.15 1.99
C ASP A 70 -12.20 7.93 2.24
N TYR A 71 -11.09 7.23 2.45
CA TYR A 71 -9.80 7.79 2.79
C TYR A 71 -8.68 7.11 2.01
N VAL A 72 -7.64 7.89 1.69
CA VAL A 72 -6.38 7.38 1.16
C VAL A 72 -5.31 7.54 2.23
N LEU A 73 -4.72 6.43 2.66
CA LEU A 73 -3.60 6.41 3.60
C LEU A 73 -2.29 6.21 2.85
N HIS A 74 -1.30 7.06 3.07
CA HIS A 74 0.06 6.86 2.57
C HIS A 74 0.90 6.12 3.62
N VAL A 75 1.42 4.94 3.27
CA VAL A 75 2.13 4.05 4.18
C VAL A 75 3.63 4.39 4.20
N LYS A 76 4.19 4.53 5.42
CA LYS A 76 5.60 4.88 5.62
C LYS A 76 6.55 3.74 5.26
N ASP A 77 6.11 2.50 5.48
CA ASP A 77 6.88 1.29 5.20
C ASP A 77 6.03 0.30 4.37
N TRP A 78 6.42 0.16 3.11
CA TRP A 78 5.70 -0.66 2.13
C TRP A 78 5.80 -2.15 2.42
N GLU A 79 6.79 -2.60 3.18
CA GLU A 79 6.92 -4.02 3.55
C GLU A 79 5.74 -4.48 4.42
N ASN A 80 5.14 -3.54 5.16
CA ASN A 80 4.04 -3.80 6.09
C ASN A 80 2.67 -3.36 5.56
N ILE A 81 2.55 -3.05 4.26
CA ILE A 81 1.29 -2.52 3.69
C ILE A 81 0.14 -3.53 3.78
N PHE A 82 0.43 -4.81 3.52
CA PHE A 82 -0.57 -5.87 3.55
C PHE A 82 -1.04 -6.11 4.99
N ASP A 83 -0.10 -6.21 5.93
CA ASP A 83 -0.41 -6.37 7.35
C ASP A 83 -1.25 -5.21 7.90
N LEU A 84 -0.91 -3.97 7.52
CA LEU A 84 -1.70 -2.79 7.90
C LEU A 84 -3.11 -2.87 7.30
N SER A 85 -3.21 -3.16 5.99
CA SER A 85 -4.51 -3.23 5.30
C SER A 85 -5.40 -4.33 5.88
N HIS A 86 -4.81 -5.47 6.23
CA HIS A 86 -5.50 -6.60 6.86
C HIS A 86 -5.98 -6.25 8.26
N THR A 87 -5.12 -5.62 9.08
CA THR A 87 -5.48 -5.18 10.43
C THR A 87 -6.64 -4.18 10.40
N LEU A 88 -6.62 -3.23 9.46
CA LEU A 88 -7.71 -2.26 9.28
C LEU A 88 -8.99 -2.94 8.81
N TYR A 89 -8.91 -3.83 7.81
CA TYR A 89 -10.07 -4.54 7.27
C TYR A 89 -10.84 -5.33 8.33
N HIS A 90 -10.14 -5.93 9.29
CA HIS A 90 -10.76 -6.69 10.38
C HIS A 90 -11.34 -5.82 11.50
N ASN A 91 -11.17 -4.49 11.44
CA ASN A 91 -11.82 -3.60 12.39
C ASN A 91 -13.32 -3.48 12.05
N GLU A 92 -14.18 -3.60 13.07
CA GLU A 92 -15.63 -3.56 12.88
C GLU A 92 -16.18 -2.25 12.30
N LYS A 93 -15.40 -1.16 12.34
CA LYS A 93 -15.77 0.16 11.84
C LYS A 93 -15.42 0.37 10.35
N VAL A 94 -14.69 -0.57 9.75
CA VAL A 94 -14.21 -0.49 8.37
C VAL A 94 -15.15 -1.25 7.44
N SER A 95 -15.50 -0.65 6.29
CA SER A 95 -16.36 -1.25 5.27
C SER A 95 -15.53 -1.97 4.21
N TYR A 96 -14.45 -1.34 3.77
CA TYR A 96 -13.44 -1.95 2.91
C TYR A 96 -12.06 -1.37 3.23
N CYS A 97 -11.02 -2.17 3.00
CA CYS A 97 -9.64 -1.70 3.11
C CYS A 97 -8.74 -2.58 2.26
N HIS A 98 -7.99 -1.98 1.34
CA HIS A 98 -7.04 -2.72 0.52
C HIS A 98 -5.88 -1.84 0.05
N PRO A 99 -4.70 -2.41 -0.23
CA PRO A 99 -3.62 -1.68 -0.88
C PRO A 99 -4.06 -1.18 -2.25
N ASN A 100 -3.64 0.03 -2.60
CA ASN A 100 -3.79 0.57 -3.94
C ASN A 100 -2.72 -0.07 -4.85
N MET A 101 -3.18 -0.81 -5.87
CA MET A 101 -2.33 -1.56 -6.81
C MET A 101 -2.38 -1.00 -8.23
N THR A 102 -3.06 0.12 -8.43
CA THR A 102 -3.19 0.85 -9.71
C THR A 102 -1.98 1.75 -9.91
N ALA A 103 -0.77 1.18 -9.98
CA ALA A 103 0.36 1.98 -10.41
C ALA A 103 0.17 2.32 -11.88
N ASP A 104 -0.24 3.56 -12.16
CA ASP A 104 -0.17 4.12 -13.50
C ASP A 104 1.30 4.14 -13.91
N LEU A 105 1.67 3.22 -14.80
CA LEU A 105 2.96 3.25 -15.46
C LEU A 105 2.96 4.44 -16.41
N VAL A 106 3.35 5.61 -15.91
CA VAL A 106 3.67 6.76 -16.78
C VAL A 106 4.99 6.42 -17.46
N LEU A 107 4.90 5.88 -18.67
CA LEU A 107 6.04 5.75 -19.57
C LEU A 107 6.43 7.16 -20.03
N HIS A 108 7.51 7.69 -19.47
CA HIS A 108 8.19 8.88 -20.00
C HIS A 108 9.08 8.52 -21.18
#